data_AF-X1UE05-F1
#
_entry.id   AF-X1UE05-F1
#
_cell.length_a   1.000
_cell.length_b   1.000
_cell.length_c   1.000
_cell.angle_alpha   90.00
_cell.angle_beta   90.00
_cell.angle_gamma   90.00
#
_symmetry.space_group_name_H-M   'P 1'
#
loop_
_entity.id
_entity.type
_entity.pdbx_description
1 polymer ?
#
loop_
_entity_poly.entity_id
_entity_poly.type
_entity_poly.pdbx_seq_one_letter_code
_entity_poly.pdbx_strand_id
1 'polypeptide(L)'
;MEKSLSFALLLRGFASLIIEVLLIRELLVTFSGNELSIGIILANWLILIALGSFVLGRFADKVKYKIEIYASLQLIISIYLPFAIYLCRTIKNIIGVVPGEAVGIIPIIYGSFLILIPLCVSDGAQFSFGCKIYSDFSGKPSTSVGRVYIYESIGAVAGGLIFTYLLIPFFHSLQVALFIAILNLLSAILLFTFFYKGYFPFKIHWAKFSFSVIIAFLCLIFLV
;
A
#
# COMPACT_ATOMS: atom_id res chain seq x y z
N MET A 1 13.77 -18.41 -7.99
CA MET A 1 12.55 -17.68 -8.44
C MET A 1 11.46 -17.69 -7.37
N GLU A 2 11.03 -18.85 -6.84
CA GLU A 2 10.03 -18.90 -5.76
C GLU A 2 10.40 -18.03 -4.54
N LYS A 3 11.66 -18.09 -4.08
CA LYS A 3 12.13 -17.29 -2.93
C LYS A 3 11.94 -15.78 -3.10
N SER A 4 12.14 -15.24 -4.31
CA SER A 4 11.98 -13.81 -4.59
C SER A 4 10.50 -13.40 -4.59
N LEU A 5 9.61 -14.27 -5.08
CA LEU A 5 8.18 -14.01 -5.07
C LEU A 5 7.62 -14.12 -3.64
N SER A 6 8.01 -15.16 -2.89
CA SER A 6 7.64 -15.28 -1.47
C SER A 6 8.09 -14.07 -0.66
N PHE A 7 9.29 -13.56 -0.91
CA PHE A 7 9.77 -12.32 -0.26
C PHE A 7 8.92 -11.11 -0.64
N ALA A 8 8.56 -10.94 -1.92
CA ALA A 8 7.69 -9.84 -2.34
C ALA A 8 6.28 -9.92 -1.70
N LEU A 9 5.73 -11.13 -1.56
CA LEU A 9 4.43 -11.35 -0.91
C LEU A 9 4.49 -11.08 0.61
N LEU A 10 5.56 -11.53 1.28
CA LEU A 10 5.83 -11.20 2.69
C LEU A 10 5.94 -9.69 2.88
N LEU A 11 6.72 -9.02 2.04
CA LEU A 11 6.93 -7.58 2.10
C LEU A 11 5.64 -6.81 1.81
N ARG A 12 4.79 -7.30 0.91
CA ARG A 12 3.47 -6.71 0.67
C ARG A 12 2.61 -6.79 1.94
N GLY A 13 2.50 -7.96 2.57
CA GLY A 13 1.73 -8.11 3.82
C GLY A 13 2.27 -7.20 4.94
N PHE A 14 3.59 -7.11 5.06
CA PHE A 14 4.27 -6.19 5.98
C PHE A 14 3.90 -4.73 5.70
N ALA A 15 4.03 -4.28 4.46
CA ALA A 15 3.73 -2.91 4.09
C ALA A 15 2.23 -2.58 4.21
N SER A 16 1.35 -3.46 3.75
CA SER A 16 -0.11 -3.26 3.76
C SER A 16 -0.61 -3.01 5.18
N LEU A 17 -0.21 -3.85 6.16
CA LEU A 17 -0.63 -3.65 7.54
C LEU A 17 -0.09 -2.35 8.14
N ILE A 18 1.17 -2.00 7.86
CA ILE A 18 1.74 -0.74 8.35
C ILE A 18 1.00 0.46 7.76
N ILE A 19 0.71 0.44 6.47
CA ILE A 19 -0.02 1.51 5.78
C ILE A 19 -1.43 1.64 6.38
N GLU A 20 -2.13 0.53 6.59
CA GLU A 20 -3.47 0.50 7.19
C GLU A 20 -3.48 1.19 8.56
N VAL A 21 -2.66 0.70 9.50
CA VAL A 21 -2.65 1.21 10.87
C VAL A 21 -2.13 2.65 10.90
N LEU A 22 -1.13 3.00 10.08
CA LEU A 22 -0.62 4.37 9.97
C LEU A 22 -1.69 5.36 9.52
N LEU A 23 -2.45 5.02 8.46
CA LEU A 23 -3.49 5.90 7.93
C LEU A 23 -4.70 6.00 8.85
N ILE A 24 -5.11 4.90 9.49
CA ILE A 24 -6.14 4.94 10.53
C ILE A 24 -5.71 5.91 11.65
N ARG A 25 -4.48 5.81 12.14
CA ARG A 25 -3.98 6.70 13.20
C ARG A 25 -3.96 8.16 12.77
N GLU A 26 -3.45 8.48 11.57
CA GLU A 26 -3.44 9.86 11.08
C GLU A 26 -4.88 10.39 10.88
N LEU A 27 -5.79 9.59 10.32
CA LEU A 27 -7.18 10.01 10.14
C LEU A 27 -7.92 10.17 11.47
N LEU A 28 -7.62 9.38 12.49
CA LEU A 28 -8.20 9.56 13.83
C LEU A 28 -7.71 10.83 14.49
N VAL A 29 -6.41 11.11 14.44
CA VAL A 29 -5.85 12.37 14.94
C VAL A 29 -6.45 13.54 14.18
N THR A 30 -6.55 13.42 12.85
CA THR A 30 -7.17 14.43 12.01
C THR A 30 -8.63 14.61 12.36
N PHE A 31 -9.47 13.59 12.49
CA PHE A 31 -10.90 13.80 12.72
C PHE A 31 -11.28 13.99 14.19
N SER A 32 -10.31 13.97 15.11
CA SER A 32 -10.58 13.82 16.54
C SER A 32 -11.52 12.63 16.78
N GLY A 33 -11.26 11.54 16.05
CA GLY A 33 -12.19 10.43 15.87
C GLY A 33 -12.33 9.56 17.12
N ASN A 34 -13.47 8.90 17.23
CA ASN A 34 -13.78 7.94 18.27
C ASN A 34 -13.81 6.51 17.68
N GLU A 35 -14.27 5.55 18.47
CA GLU A 35 -14.41 4.14 18.05
C GLU A 35 -15.28 3.97 16.80
N LEU A 36 -16.34 4.78 16.66
CA LEU A 36 -17.18 4.78 15.46
C LEU A 36 -16.38 5.25 14.23
N SER A 37 -15.52 6.27 14.39
CA SER A 37 -14.64 6.74 13.32
C SER A 37 -13.69 5.64 12.84
N ILE A 38 -13.12 4.84 13.76
CA ILE A 38 -12.28 3.68 13.42
C ILE A 38 -13.07 2.70 12.55
N GLY A 39 -14.28 2.35 13.00
CA GLY A 39 -15.17 1.43 12.27
C GLY A 39 -15.49 1.90 10.86
N ILE A 40 -15.76 3.20 10.68
CA ILE A 40 -16.03 3.80 9.36
C ILE A 40 -14.79 3.73 8.45
N ILE A 41 -13.62 4.12 8.96
CA ILE A 41 -12.38 4.13 8.18
C ILE A 41 -12.03 2.70 7.75
N LEU A 42 -12.15 1.72 8.65
CA LEU A 42 -11.95 0.30 8.34
C LEU A 42 -12.98 -0.23 7.35
N ALA A 43 -14.26 0.15 7.47
CA ALA A 43 -15.28 -0.23 6.50
C ALA A 43 -14.93 0.28 5.10
N ASN A 44 -14.52 1.55 5.00
CA ASN A 44 -14.07 2.14 3.73
C ASN A 44 -12.83 1.41 3.17
N TRP A 45 -11.85 1.13 4.03
CA TRP A 45 -10.65 0.37 3.68
C TRP A 45 -11.01 -0.99 3.05
N LEU A 46 -11.84 -1.78 3.73
CA LEU A 46 -12.26 -3.11 3.27
C LEU A 46 -13.10 -3.07 2.00
N ILE A 47 -14.03 -2.11 1.88
CA ILE A 47 -14.84 -1.93 0.66
C ILE A 47 -13.93 -1.63 -0.54
N LEU A 48 -12.94 -0.75 -0.37
CA LEU A 48 -12.04 -0.36 -1.46
C LEU A 48 -11.07 -1.48 -1.85
N ILE A 49 -10.57 -2.27 -0.88
CA ILE A 49 -9.78 -3.48 -1.15
C ILE A 49 -10.62 -4.51 -1.92
N ALA A 50 -11.87 -4.73 -1.49
CA ALA A 50 -12.78 -5.62 -2.19
C ALA A 50 -13.03 -5.14 -3.64
N LEU A 51 -13.25 -3.85 -3.85
CA LEU A 51 -13.39 -3.27 -5.18
C LEU A 51 -12.12 -3.44 -6.03
N GLY A 52 -10.94 -3.18 -5.48
CA GLY A 52 -9.67 -3.37 -6.19
C GLY A 52 -9.43 -4.82 -6.58
N SER A 53 -9.60 -5.74 -5.63
CA SER A 53 -9.42 -7.19 -5.87
C SER A 53 -10.45 -7.75 -6.85
N PHE A 54 -11.69 -7.25 -6.85
CA PHE A 54 -12.75 -7.69 -7.76
C PHE A 54 -12.64 -7.11 -9.16
N VAL A 55 -12.49 -5.78 -9.28
CA VAL A 55 -12.46 -5.09 -10.57
C VAL A 55 -11.14 -5.37 -11.28
N LEU A 56 -10.02 -5.06 -10.63
CA LEU A 56 -8.69 -5.22 -11.23
C LEU A 56 -8.22 -6.68 -11.22
N GLY A 57 -8.61 -7.47 -10.21
CA GLY A 57 -8.27 -8.89 -10.17
C GLY A 57 -8.92 -9.73 -11.28
N ARG A 58 -10.09 -9.33 -11.80
CA ARG A 58 -10.67 -9.98 -13.00
C ARG A 58 -9.80 -9.83 -14.25
N PHE A 59 -8.97 -8.79 -14.31
CA PHE A 59 -8.02 -8.63 -15.40
C PHE A 59 -6.77 -9.48 -15.20
N ALA A 60 -6.47 -9.95 -13.98
CA ALA A 60 -5.29 -10.76 -13.69
C ALA A 60 -5.26 -12.05 -14.51
N ASP A 61 -6.41 -12.66 -14.83
CA ASP A 61 -6.47 -13.84 -15.68
C ASP A 61 -6.24 -13.55 -17.17
N LYS A 62 -6.54 -12.34 -17.63
CA LYS A 62 -6.57 -11.96 -19.05
C LYS A 62 -5.25 -11.37 -19.54
N VAL A 63 -4.45 -10.81 -18.64
CA VAL A 63 -3.23 -10.09 -18.98
C VAL A 63 -2.00 -11.00 -18.94
N LYS A 64 -1.10 -10.82 -19.93
CA LYS A 64 0.15 -11.60 -20.03
C LYS A 64 1.28 -11.03 -19.14
N TYR A 65 1.21 -9.75 -18.78
CA TYR A 65 2.25 -8.98 -18.08
C TYR A 65 1.86 -8.73 -16.60
N LYS A 66 1.55 -9.82 -15.88
CA LYS A 66 1.03 -9.78 -14.50
C LYS A 66 2.05 -9.19 -13.51
N ILE A 67 3.33 -9.51 -13.68
CA ILE A 67 4.40 -9.07 -12.77
C ILE A 67 4.64 -7.57 -12.94
N GLU A 68 4.58 -7.07 -14.18
CA GLU A 68 4.72 -5.66 -14.49
C GLU A 68 3.57 -4.83 -13.89
N ILE A 69 2.34 -5.35 -13.93
CA ILE A 69 1.19 -4.70 -13.26
C ILE A 69 1.40 -4.71 -11.75
N TYR A 70 1.78 -5.85 -11.16
CA TYR A 70 2.03 -5.96 -9.72
C TYR A 70 3.09 -4.95 -9.24
N ALA A 71 4.21 -4.83 -9.97
CA ALA A 71 5.25 -3.85 -9.69
C ALA A 71 4.77 -2.40 -9.90
N SER A 72 3.96 -2.14 -10.92
CA SER A 72 3.37 -0.81 -11.14
C SER A 72 2.43 -0.39 -10.00
N LEU A 73 1.65 -1.32 -9.46
CA LEU A 73 0.81 -1.08 -8.28
C LEU A 73 1.67 -0.75 -7.04
N GLN A 74 2.82 -1.41 -6.88
CA GLN A 74 3.76 -1.08 -5.79
C GLN A 74 4.30 0.35 -5.92
N LEU A 75 4.56 0.81 -7.15
CA LEU A 75 4.99 2.18 -7.41
C LEU A 75 3.89 3.19 -7.09
N ILE A 76 2.64 2.92 -7.48
CA ILE A 76 1.50 3.78 -7.14
C ILE A 76 1.40 3.93 -5.61
N ILE A 77 1.47 2.84 -4.87
CA ILE A 77 1.45 2.85 -3.40
C ILE A 77 2.63 3.67 -2.85
N SER A 78 3.84 3.46 -3.37
CA SER A 78 5.04 4.15 -2.91
C SER A 78 4.96 5.66 -3.09
N ILE A 79 4.50 6.12 -4.25
CA ILE A 79 4.41 7.54 -4.58
C ILE A 79 3.25 8.20 -3.84
N TYR A 80 2.11 7.51 -3.76
CA TYR A 80 0.89 8.09 -3.19
C TYR A 80 0.90 8.09 -1.67
N LEU A 81 1.59 7.15 -0.99
CA LEU A 81 1.55 7.04 0.47
C LEU A 81 1.95 8.33 1.23
N PRO A 82 3.09 9.00 0.94
CA PRO A 82 3.41 10.28 1.59
C PRO A 82 2.40 11.38 1.27
N PHE A 83 1.88 11.37 0.04
CA PHE A 83 0.84 12.30 -0.38
C PHE A 83 -0.48 12.06 0.38
N ALA A 84 -0.83 10.80 0.65
CA ALA A 84 -1.98 10.44 1.47
C ALA A 84 -1.84 10.97 2.91
N ILE A 85 -0.66 10.87 3.52
CA ILE A 85 -0.39 11.46 4.85
C ILE A 85 -0.57 12.97 4.82
N TYR A 86 -0.06 13.64 3.77
CA TYR A 86 -0.27 15.08 3.59
C TYR A 86 -1.75 15.45 3.43
N LEU A 87 -2.51 14.67 2.65
CA LEU A 87 -3.95 14.85 2.49
C LEU A 87 -4.69 14.65 3.81
N CYS A 88 -4.35 13.61 4.59
CA CYS A 88 -4.93 13.37 5.90
C CYS A 88 -4.79 14.60 6.81
N ARG A 89 -3.68 15.33 6.75
CA ARG A 89 -3.46 16.53 7.58
C ARG A 89 -4.19 17.76 7.08
N THR A 90 -4.45 17.84 5.78
CA THR A 90 -5.05 19.03 5.14
C THR A 90 -6.57 18.89 4.95
N ILE A 91 -7.12 17.68 5.01
CA ILE A 91 -8.53 17.39 4.68
C ILE A 91 -9.53 18.18 5.54
N LYS A 92 -9.21 18.47 6.82
CA LYS A 92 -10.03 19.32 7.70
C LYS A 92 -10.27 20.70 7.10
N ASN A 93 -9.24 21.31 6.52
CA ASN A 93 -9.32 22.63 5.90
C ASN A 93 -10.15 22.59 4.61
N ILE A 94 -10.11 21.47 3.89
CA ILE A 94 -10.86 21.28 2.64
C ILE A 94 -12.35 21.04 2.91
N ILE A 95 -12.67 20.28 3.95
CA ILE A 95 -14.05 19.97 4.34
C ILE A 95 -14.71 21.16 5.08
N GLY A 96 -13.93 22.15 5.53
CA GLY A 96 -14.45 23.34 6.18
C GLY A 96 -14.93 23.10 7.62
N VAL A 97 -14.33 22.12 8.31
CA VAL A 97 -14.65 21.87 9.73
C VAL A 97 -14.14 23.03 10.57
N VAL A 98 -15.01 23.63 11.38
CA VAL A 98 -14.63 24.73 12.27
C VAL A 98 -13.69 24.20 13.35
N PRO A 99 -12.55 24.86 13.64
CA PRO A 99 -11.67 24.46 14.74
C PRO A 99 -12.44 24.39 16.06
N GLY A 100 -12.45 23.21 16.70
CA GLY A 100 -13.17 22.96 17.96
C GLY A 100 -14.52 22.24 17.80
N GLU A 101 -15.01 22.04 16.57
CA GLU A 101 -16.19 21.21 16.28
C GLU A 101 -15.80 19.73 16.17
N ALA A 102 -16.63 18.85 16.75
CA ALA A 102 -16.49 17.41 16.53
C ALA A 102 -16.84 17.07 15.08
N VAL A 103 -15.97 16.34 14.38
CA VAL A 103 -16.21 15.98 12.98
C VAL A 103 -17.38 15.01 12.89
N GLY A 104 -18.40 15.39 12.13
CA GLY A 104 -19.56 14.53 11.87
C GLY A 104 -19.20 13.25 11.09
N ILE A 105 -20.09 12.26 11.14
CA ILE A 105 -19.94 10.96 10.47
C ILE A 105 -19.75 11.12 8.95
N ILE A 106 -20.53 12.02 8.34
CA ILE A 106 -20.55 12.21 6.88
C ILE A 106 -19.18 12.68 6.34
N PRO A 107 -18.55 13.73 6.89
CA PRO A 107 -17.16 14.09 6.61
C PRO A 107 -16.15 12.94 6.73
N ILE A 108 -16.28 12.11 7.76
CA ILE A 108 -15.35 10.98 7.99
C ILE A 108 -15.50 9.96 6.88
N ILE A 109 -16.73 9.62 6.49
CA ILE A 109 -17.00 8.70 5.38
C ILE A 109 -16.35 9.22 4.10
N TYR A 110 -16.70 10.42 3.64
CA TYR A 110 -16.21 10.93 2.36
C TYR A 110 -14.72 11.25 2.38
N GLY A 111 -14.23 11.88 3.45
CA GLY A 111 -12.82 12.25 3.60
C GLY A 111 -11.89 11.04 3.62
N SER A 112 -12.22 10.03 4.43
CA SER A 112 -11.42 8.79 4.44
C SER A 112 -11.56 8.01 3.14
N PHE A 113 -12.78 7.89 2.58
CA PHE A 113 -12.99 7.17 1.33
C PHE A 113 -12.12 7.75 0.20
N LEU A 114 -12.16 9.07 -0.02
CA LEU A 114 -11.41 9.72 -1.09
C LEU A 114 -9.90 9.56 -0.96
N ILE A 115 -9.36 9.67 0.25
CA ILE A 115 -7.91 9.51 0.51
C ILE A 115 -7.49 8.05 0.33
N LEU A 116 -8.33 7.11 0.75
CA LEU A 116 -7.98 5.69 0.76
C LEU A 116 -8.10 5.03 -0.61
N ILE A 117 -8.91 5.55 -1.55
CA ILE A 117 -9.16 4.95 -2.87
C ILE A 117 -7.86 4.49 -3.55
N PRO A 118 -6.84 5.33 -3.79
CA PRO A 118 -5.71 4.93 -4.63
C PRO A 118 -4.86 3.85 -3.98
N LEU A 119 -4.75 3.85 -2.64
CA LEU A 119 -3.99 2.87 -1.88
C LEU A 119 -4.74 1.54 -1.79
N CYS A 120 -5.98 1.57 -1.33
CA CYS A 120 -6.77 0.36 -1.08
C CYS A 120 -7.10 -0.39 -2.37
N VAL A 121 -7.44 0.33 -3.44
CA VAL A 121 -7.70 -0.30 -4.75
C VAL A 121 -6.43 -0.94 -5.29
N SER A 122 -5.27 -0.27 -5.13
CA SER A 122 -3.99 -0.81 -5.56
C SER A 122 -3.58 -2.03 -4.75
N ASP A 123 -3.71 -1.97 -3.43
CA ASP A 123 -3.36 -3.09 -2.54
C ASP A 123 -4.29 -4.30 -2.76
N GLY A 124 -5.60 -4.08 -2.88
CA GLY A 124 -6.54 -5.15 -3.20
C GLY A 124 -6.26 -5.80 -4.56
N ALA A 125 -5.89 -5.02 -5.57
CA ALA A 125 -5.47 -5.56 -6.86
C ALA A 125 -4.18 -6.39 -6.74
N GLN A 126 -3.20 -5.93 -5.96
CA GLN A 126 -1.96 -6.67 -5.74
C GLN A 126 -2.19 -8.06 -5.17
N PHE A 127 -3.14 -8.24 -4.25
CA PHE A 127 -3.51 -9.57 -3.75
C PHE A 127 -3.91 -10.52 -4.88
N SER A 128 -4.84 -10.08 -5.74
CA SER A 128 -5.35 -10.88 -6.86
C SER A 128 -4.25 -11.22 -7.88
N PHE A 129 -3.42 -10.23 -8.22
CA PHE A 129 -2.26 -10.43 -9.10
C PHE A 129 -1.22 -11.37 -8.46
N GLY A 130 -0.94 -11.23 -7.16
CA GLY A 130 -0.02 -12.08 -6.41
C GLY A 130 -0.47 -13.54 -6.39
N CYS A 131 -1.76 -13.79 -6.14
CA CYS A 131 -2.36 -15.13 -6.25
C CYS A 131 -2.15 -15.74 -7.62
N LYS A 132 -2.39 -14.96 -8.69
CA LYS A 132 -2.26 -15.47 -10.05
C LYS A 132 -0.81 -15.73 -10.45
N ILE A 133 0.11 -14.82 -10.12
CA ILE A 133 1.54 -14.99 -10.35
C ILE A 133 2.04 -16.25 -9.62
N TYR A 134 1.64 -16.44 -8.36
CA TYR A 134 2.02 -17.62 -7.59
C TYR A 134 1.44 -18.92 -8.17
N SER A 135 0.19 -18.89 -8.64
CA SER A 135 -0.44 -20.02 -9.33
C SER A 135 0.33 -20.41 -10.60
N ASP A 136 0.69 -19.44 -11.44
CA ASP A 136 1.42 -19.67 -12.69
C ASP A 136 2.81 -20.29 -12.43
N PHE A 137 3.47 -19.92 -11.32
CA PHE A 137 4.78 -20.47 -10.95
C PHE A 137 4.71 -21.85 -10.30
N SER A 138 3.77 -22.05 -9.38
CA SER A 138 3.68 -23.29 -8.59
C SER A 138 3.00 -24.44 -9.33
N GLY A 139 2.31 -24.16 -10.45
CA GLY A 139 1.55 -25.14 -11.22
C GLY A 139 0.35 -25.74 -10.47
N LYS A 140 0.03 -25.22 -9.27
CA LYS A 140 -1.03 -25.73 -8.38
C LYS A 140 -2.03 -24.61 -8.02
N PRO A 141 -3.02 -24.36 -8.89
CA PRO A 141 -3.94 -23.24 -8.74
C PRO A 141 -4.77 -23.30 -7.45
N SER A 142 -5.22 -24.49 -7.03
CA SER A 142 -6.08 -24.66 -5.84
C SER A 142 -5.41 -24.30 -4.52
N THR A 143 -4.07 -24.40 -4.43
CA THR A 143 -3.31 -24.07 -3.20
C THR A 143 -2.68 -22.68 -3.22
N SER A 144 -2.79 -21.96 -4.33
CA SER A 144 -2.08 -20.70 -4.55
C SER A 144 -2.57 -19.59 -3.61
N VAL A 145 -3.89 -19.38 -3.52
CA VAL A 145 -4.50 -18.34 -2.68
C VAL A 145 -4.15 -18.54 -1.21
N GLY A 146 -4.28 -19.76 -0.69
CA GLY A 146 -3.96 -20.08 0.70
C GLY A 146 -2.48 -19.82 1.04
N ARG A 147 -1.55 -20.19 0.15
CA ARG A 147 -0.12 -19.91 0.36
C ARG A 147 0.21 -18.42 0.32
N VAL A 148 -0.36 -17.69 -0.64
CA VAL A 148 -0.18 -16.24 -0.72
C VAL A 148 -0.70 -15.56 0.54
N TYR A 149 -1.89 -15.94 1.00
CA TYR A 149 -2.47 -15.46 2.26
C TYR A 149 -1.59 -15.77 3.48
N ILE A 150 -0.97 -16.95 3.55
CA ILE A 150 -0.02 -17.29 4.63
C ILE A 150 1.19 -16.37 4.60
N TYR A 151 1.83 -16.17 3.44
CA TYR A 151 2.99 -15.28 3.33
C TYR A 151 2.63 -13.84 3.73
N GLU A 152 1.48 -13.36 3.27
CA GLU A 152 1.03 -12.03 3.65
C GLU A 152 0.68 -11.91 5.13
N SER A 153 0.04 -12.91 5.71
CA SER A 153 -0.30 -12.91 7.14
C SER A 153 0.95 -12.88 8.00
N ILE A 154 1.99 -13.65 7.64
CA ILE A 154 3.28 -13.61 8.34
C ILE A 154 3.91 -12.21 8.21
N GLY A 155 3.88 -11.64 7.01
CA GLY A 155 4.34 -10.28 6.76
C GLY A 155 3.60 -9.25 7.60
N ALA A 156 2.27 -9.33 7.62
CA ALA A 156 1.39 -8.45 8.37
C ALA A 156 1.68 -8.56 9.87
N VAL A 157 1.74 -9.76 10.45
CA VAL A 157 2.08 -9.94 11.87
C VAL A 157 3.43 -9.29 12.20
N ALA A 158 4.45 -9.52 11.39
CA ALA A 158 5.75 -8.88 11.58
C ALA A 158 5.66 -7.34 11.45
N GLY A 159 4.87 -6.85 10.48
CA GLY A 159 4.61 -5.43 10.25
C GLY A 159 3.93 -4.76 11.43
N GLY A 160 2.92 -5.41 12.02
CA GLY A 160 2.20 -4.90 13.18
C GLY A 160 3.09 -4.84 14.41
N LEU A 161 3.87 -5.89 14.68
CA LEU A 161 4.82 -5.90 15.79
C LEU A 161 5.89 -4.82 15.64
N ILE A 162 6.53 -4.74 14.47
CA ILE A 162 7.58 -3.75 14.19
C ILE A 162 7.00 -2.34 14.21
N PHE A 163 5.79 -2.14 13.66
CA PHE A 163 5.17 -0.83 13.67
C PHE A 163 4.85 -0.38 15.08
N THR A 164 4.13 -1.19 15.86
CA THR A 164 3.68 -0.83 17.20
C THR A 164 4.84 -0.61 18.17
N TYR A 165 5.84 -1.49 18.18
CA TYR A 165 6.89 -1.44 19.20
C TYR A 165 8.15 -0.67 18.80
N LEU A 166 8.40 -0.47 17.49
CA LEU A 166 9.62 0.17 17.00
C LEU A 166 9.32 1.42 16.17
N LEU A 167 8.39 1.37 15.22
CA LEU A 167 8.20 2.54 14.35
C LEU A 167 7.44 3.67 15.06
N ILE A 168 6.37 3.36 15.81
CA ILE A 168 5.57 4.38 16.51
C ILE A 168 6.38 5.15 17.56
N PRO A 169 7.21 4.51 18.42
CA PRO A 169 7.92 5.24 19.47
C PRO A 169 9.08 6.11 18.96
N PHE A 170 9.73 5.71 17.86
CA PHE A 170 10.97 6.32 17.40
C PHE A 170 10.84 7.22 16.17
N PHE A 171 9.77 7.09 15.38
CA PHE A 171 9.64 7.79 14.10
C PHE A 171 8.32 8.55 13.96
N HIS A 172 8.35 9.66 13.23
CA HIS A 172 7.15 10.37 12.83
C HIS A 172 6.40 9.65 11.71
N SER A 173 5.08 9.86 11.63
CA SER A 173 4.22 9.21 10.64
C SER A 173 4.69 9.39 9.19
N LEU A 174 5.23 10.56 8.85
CA LEU A 174 5.77 10.83 7.51
C LEU A 174 7.08 10.06 7.26
N GLN A 175 7.98 9.97 8.25
CA GLN A 175 9.20 9.17 8.14
C GLN A 175 8.87 7.68 7.94
N VAL A 176 7.87 7.16 8.66
CA VAL A 176 7.40 5.78 8.47
C VAL A 176 6.80 5.59 7.07
N ALA A 177 5.96 6.52 6.61
CA ALA A 177 5.41 6.49 5.25
C ALA A 177 6.52 6.47 4.18
N LEU A 178 7.53 7.33 4.32
CA LEU A 178 8.68 7.36 3.39
C LEU A 178 9.48 6.06 3.43
N PHE A 179 9.71 5.48 4.62
CA PHE A 179 10.39 4.19 4.75
C PHE A 179 9.64 3.06 4.03
N ILE A 180 8.32 2.96 4.25
CA ILE A 180 7.49 1.94 3.58
C ILE A 180 7.40 2.18 2.07
N ALA A 181 7.36 3.43 1.64
CA ALA A 181 7.41 3.78 0.22
C ALA A 181 8.73 3.34 -0.42
N ILE A 182 9.88 3.55 0.23
CA ILE A 182 11.18 3.07 -0.25
C ILE A 182 11.18 1.54 -0.37
N LEU A 183 10.66 0.82 0.63
CA LEU A 183 10.59 -0.64 0.59
C LEU A 183 9.76 -1.16 -0.59
N ASN A 184 8.58 -0.57 -0.83
CA ASN A 184 7.73 -0.94 -1.97
C ASN A 184 8.40 -0.61 -3.31
N LEU A 185 9.09 0.53 -3.39
CA LEU A 185 9.78 0.98 -4.58
C LEU A 185 10.99 0.06 -4.89
N LEU A 186 11.76 -0.34 -3.88
CA LEU A 186 12.83 -1.33 -4.01
C LEU A 186 12.28 -2.68 -4.48
N SER A 187 11.16 -3.14 -3.92
CA SER A 187 10.49 -4.35 -4.38
C SER A 187 10.08 -4.25 -5.85
N ALA A 188 9.49 -3.13 -6.25
CA ALA A 188 9.06 -2.90 -7.63
C ALA A 188 10.26 -2.95 -8.60
N ILE A 189 11.37 -2.29 -8.24
CA ILE A 189 12.62 -2.34 -9.03
C ILE A 189 13.09 -3.79 -9.16
N LEU A 190 13.19 -4.53 -8.05
CA LEU A 190 13.68 -5.92 -8.06
C LEU A 190 12.80 -6.79 -8.97
N LEU A 191 11.48 -6.67 -8.88
CA LEU A 191 10.56 -7.41 -9.74
C LEU A 191 10.75 -7.04 -11.22
N PHE A 192 10.93 -5.77 -11.54
CA PHE A 192 11.28 -5.37 -12.90
C PHE A 192 12.65 -5.93 -13.33
N THR A 193 13.71 -5.80 -12.54
CA THR A 193 15.04 -6.25 -12.95
C THR A 193 15.10 -7.77 -13.19
N PHE A 194 14.47 -8.56 -12.31
CA PHE A 194 14.56 -10.03 -12.39
C PHE A 194 13.54 -10.67 -13.33
N PHE A 195 12.37 -10.06 -13.55
CA PHE A 195 11.26 -10.70 -14.25
C PHE A 195 10.74 -9.92 -15.46
N TYR A 196 11.34 -8.78 -15.80
CA TYR A 196 10.94 -8.00 -16.97
C TYR A 196 11.14 -8.80 -18.26
N LYS A 197 10.02 -9.15 -18.89
CA LYS A 197 9.97 -9.87 -20.17
C LYS A 197 9.92 -8.95 -21.39
N GLY A 198 10.16 -7.64 -21.24
CA GLY A 198 10.33 -6.74 -22.38
C GLY A 198 9.05 -6.22 -23.06
N TYR A 199 7.86 -6.42 -22.46
CA TYR A 199 6.60 -5.99 -23.08
C TYR A 199 6.30 -4.47 -22.93
N PHE A 200 6.95 -3.77 -22.01
CA PHE A 200 6.87 -2.31 -21.85
C PHE A 200 8.14 -1.64 -22.39
N PRO A 201 8.10 -0.58 -23.23
CA PRO A 201 9.31 -0.09 -23.94
C PRO A 201 10.31 0.72 -23.10
N PHE A 202 10.26 0.70 -21.76
CA PHE A 202 10.88 1.72 -20.91
C PHE A 202 12.00 1.25 -19.94
N LYS A 203 12.76 0.19 -20.25
CA LYS A 203 13.72 -0.45 -19.31
C LYS A 203 14.77 0.47 -18.65
N ILE A 204 15.22 1.54 -19.32
CA ILE A 204 16.38 2.36 -18.88
C ILE A 204 15.98 3.67 -18.17
N HIS A 205 14.78 4.20 -18.40
CA HIS A 205 14.33 5.45 -17.76
C HIS A 205 13.86 5.24 -16.32
N TRP A 206 13.29 4.06 -16.00
CA TRP A 206 12.68 3.79 -14.69
C TRP A 206 13.70 3.48 -13.60
N ALA A 207 14.86 2.88 -13.91
CA ALA A 207 15.91 2.67 -12.92
C ALA A 207 16.51 4.00 -12.43
N LYS A 208 16.74 4.94 -13.36
CA LYS A 208 17.19 6.30 -13.02
C LYS A 208 16.13 7.12 -12.30
N PHE A 209 14.87 7.03 -12.76
CA PHE A 209 13.73 7.68 -12.10
C PHE A 209 13.54 7.15 -10.67
N SER A 210 13.55 5.84 -10.50
CA SER A 210 13.38 5.19 -9.19
C SER A 210 14.55 5.48 -8.25
N PHE A 211 15.80 5.56 -8.74
CA PHE A 211 16.96 5.96 -7.93
C PHE A 211 16.88 7.42 -7.49
N SER A 212 16.48 8.33 -8.38
CA SER A 212 16.22 9.74 -8.05
C SER A 212 15.11 9.88 -7.02
N VAL A 213 14.03 9.10 -7.15
CA VAL A 213 12.92 9.07 -6.20
C VAL A 213 13.36 8.50 -4.85
N ILE A 214 14.14 7.41 -4.81
CA ILE A 214 14.69 6.89 -3.54
C ILE A 214 15.55 7.95 -2.85
N ILE A 215 16.43 8.64 -3.59
CA ILE A 215 17.26 9.71 -3.03
C ILE A 215 16.40 10.85 -2.51
N ALA A 216 15.38 11.28 -3.26
CA ALA A 216 14.46 12.32 -2.82
C ALA A 216 13.72 11.92 -1.52
N PHE A 217 13.27 10.67 -1.43
CA PHE A 217 12.61 10.14 -0.23
C PHE A 217 13.59 10.04 0.95
N LEU A 218 14.83 9.60 0.73
CA LEU A 218 15.88 9.57 1.76
C LEU A 218 16.21 10.98 2.26
N CYS A 219 16.37 11.95 1.37
CA CYS A 219 16.58 13.34 1.74
C CYS A 219 15.40 13.89 2.56
N LEU A 220 14.17 13.56 2.18
CA LEU A 220 12.97 13.96 2.94
C LEU A 220 12.91 13.31 4.32
N ILE A 221 13.40 12.08 4.50
CA ILE A 221 13.48 11.44 5.83
C ILE A 221 14.42 12.21 6.76
N PHE A 222 15.53 12.77 6.26
CA PHE A 222 16.48 13.55 7.06
C PHE A 222 16.05 15.00 7.30
N LEU A 223 15.08 15.51 6.53
CA LEU A 223 14.58 16.89 6.62
C LEU A 223 13.35 17.04 7.55
N VAL A 224 12.69 15.94 7.91
CA VAL A 224 11.48 15.88 8.76
C VAL A 224 11.83 15.31 10.11
#